data_AF-A0A388QRQ2-F1
#
_entry.id   AF-A0A388QRQ2-F1
#
_cell.length_a   1.000
_cell.length_b   1.000
_cell.length_c   1.000
_cell.angle_alpha   90.00
_cell.angle_beta   90.00
_cell.angle_gamma   90.00
#
_symmetry.space_group_name_H-M   'P 1'
#
loop_
_entity.id
_entity.type
_entity.pdbx_description
1 polymer ?
#
loop_
_entity_poly.entity_id
_entity_poly.type
_entity_poly.pdbx_seq_one_letter_code
_entity_poly.pdbx_strand_id
1 'polypeptide(L)'
;MINTCYVGGRPDEGAAYGFVGWSHDGTTGTLVARNPRAEAQTLRFGLDATTLFRGTPRKAWRGRIVYPYRQELAQGFESGAAGEITIPGYETVAIELEPGEARGPMFKLAPTARIEPGTRPLESKIKVAEFAAERRELLVMGYPALPQVFLDGKPATPTRRTKSRLNAYPGYARSGMPSEKARAWEMAGFDLASFGTAEVTVRFAGAEEATKAEAWLLTERGFGKQADKDTLSPLTFPGVLRHTAAVLRETELPAAPAPKVKLGAEDLRGVKSARLEGETFGVNAGYGEKTVTLNGRAVGQLPTGGDAWKAFGFDLKAETLTGFALRNVAGVSVPLNDDKFKVRNLRLVLTLADGRVVKVGPKAAFTSHADWAHFEGQAFEVDAAAKVRRTPPIPLDLE
;
A
#
# COMPACT_ATOMS: atom_id res chain seq x y z
N MET A 1 0.24 15.92 34.50
CA MET A 1 0.55 15.86 33.06
C MET A 1 1.17 14.49 32.80
N ILE A 2 0.53 13.64 31.99
CA ILE A 2 1.09 12.35 31.57
C ILE A 2 2.05 12.66 30.43
N ASN A 3 3.35 12.44 30.63
CA ASN A 3 4.32 12.66 29.57
C ASN A 3 4.47 11.36 28.77
N THR A 4 4.04 11.39 27.52
CA THR A 4 4.20 10.28 26.57
C THR A 4 5.46 10.44 25.74
N CYS A 5 6.27 9.39 25.65
CA CYS A 5 7.51 9.34 24.88
C CYS A 5 7.36 8.42 23.67
N TYR A 6 7.82 8.88 22.50
CA TYR A 6 7.95 8.03 21.32
C TYR A 6 9.04 6.97 21.54
N VAL A 7 8.78 5.73 21.13
CA VAL A 7 9.73 4.61 21.20
C VAL A 7 9.73 3.80 19.91
N GLY A 8 10.85 3.13 19.61
CA GLY A 8 11.01 2.30 18.42
C GLY A 8 11.61 3.02 17.21
N GLY A 9 11.40 2.44 16.04
CA GLY A 9 12.02 2.87 14.79
C GLY A 9 11.14 3.80 13.94
N ARG A 10 11.50 3.93 12.66
CA ARG A 10 10.75 4.74 11.68
C ARG A 10 9.60 3.95 11.03
N PRO A 11 8.34 4.42 11.11
CA PRO A 11 7.19 3.69 10.58
C PRO A 11 7.17 3.60 9.05
N ASP A 12 7.71 4.61 8.37
CA ASP A 12 7.83 4.68 6.91
C ASP A 12 8.87 3.71 6.33
N GLU A 13 9.84 3.29 7.14
CA GLU A 13 10.78 2.20 6.82
C GLU A 13 10.18 0.82 7.18
N GLY A 14 9.01 0.82 7.83
CA GLY A 14 8.32 -0.37 8.30
C GLY A 14 8.84 -0.89 9.65
N ALA A 15 9.49 -0.06 10.46
CA ALA A 15 9.91 -0.47 11.81
C ALA A 15 8.75 -0.36 12.81
N ALA A 16 8.72 -1.26 13.80
CA ALA A 16 7.82 -1.20 14.92
C ALA A 16 8.12 0.05 15.76
N TYR A 17 7.05 0.69 16.24
CA TYR A 17 7.10 1.95 16.94
C TYR A 17 5.93 2.09 17.91
N GLY A 18 5.98 3.08 18.80
CA GLY A 18 4.91 3.29 19.75
C GLY A 18 5.11 4.51 20.64
N PHE A 19 4.26 4.58 21.67
CA PHE A 19 4.33 5.58 22.72
C PHE A 19 4.22 4.91 24.07
N VAL A 20 5.10 5.26 24.98
CA VAL A 20 5.03 4.86 26.39
C VAL A 20 4.74 6.08 27.27
N GLY A 21 3.86 5.93 28.24
CA GLY A 21 3.55 6.95 29.23
C GLY A 21 3.47 6.34 30.62
N TRP A 22 3.79 7.15 31.62
CA TRP A 22 3.82 6.76 33.03
C TRP A 22 2.82 7.57 33.85
N SER A 23 2.28 6.97 34.91
CA SER A 23 1.54 7.71 35.92
C SER A 23 2.44 8.73 36.62
N HIS A 24 1.84 9.74 37.24
CA HIS A 24 2.60 10.85 37.84
C HIS A 24 3.57 10.39 38.94
N ASP A 25 3.14 9.39 39.71
CA ASP A 25 3.90 8.72 40.76
C ASP A 25 4.81 7.59 40.24
N GLY A 26 4.80 7.30 38.93
CA GLY A 26 5.63 6.28 38.30
C GLY A 26 5.30 4.84 38.72
N THR A 27 4.12 4.60 39.29
CA THR A 27 3.67 3.29 39.79
C THR A 27 2.97 2.45 38.73
N THR A 28 2.54 3.05 37.62
CA THR A 28 1.94 2.35 36.48
C THR A 28 2.39 2.99 35.17
N GLY A 29 2.25 2.24 34.07
CA GLY A 29 2.52 2.73 32.73
C GLY A 29 1.62 2.13 31.67
N THR A 30 1.64 2.75 30.50
CA THR A 30 0.92 2.29 29.32
C THR A 30 1.84 2.41 28.11
N LEU A 31 1.99 1.31 27.38
CA LEU A 31 2.69 1.25 26.09
C LEU A 31 1.67 0.92 25.00
N VAL A 32 1.55 1.81 24.00
CA VAL A 32 0.80 1.54 22.77
C VAL A 32 1.80 1.41 21.64
N ALA A 33 1.83 0.27 20.98
CA ALA A 33 2.82 -0.04 19.96
C ALA A 33 2.19 -0.66 18.72
N ARG A 34 2.78 -0.39 17.55
CA ARG A 34 2.33 -0.87 16.25
C ARG A 34 3.49 -1.46 15.47
N ASN A 35 3.22 -2.58 14.82
CA ASN A 35 4.09 -3.16 13.81
C ASN A 35 3.44 -2.97 12.42
N PRO A 36 4.01 -2.12 11.54
CA PRO A 36 3.48 -1.89 10.20
C PRO A 36 3.89 -2.95 9.17
N ARG A 37 4.76 -3.91 9.51
CA ARG A 37 5.22 -5.00 8.60
C ARG A 37 4.41 -6.26 8.79
N ALA A 38 4.46 -7.15 7.80
CA ALA A 38 3.85 -8.47 7.87
C ALA A 38 4.61 -9.42 8.82
N GLU A 39 5.91 -9.24 8.99
CA GLU A 39 6.70 -10.05 9.93
C GLU A 39 6.51 -9.55 11.35
N ALA A 40 6.54 -10.47 12.33
CA ALA A 40 6.62 -10.06 13.72
C ALA A 40 7.94 -9.31 13.98
N GLN A 41 7.87 -8.25 14.80
CA GLN A 41 9.03 -7.42 15.11
C GLN A 41 9.16 -7.24 16.62
N THR A 42 10.40 -7.18 17.10
CA THR A 42 10.70 -6.82 18.48
C THR A 42 10.81 -5.30 18.62
N LEU A 43 9.96 -4.72 19.47
CA LEU A 43 10.07 -3.33 19.90
C LEU A 43 10.88 -3.29 21.21
N ARG A 44 11.90 -2.43 21.23
CA ARG A 44 12.65 -2.07 22.43
C ARG A 44 12.15 -0.74 22.98
N PHE A 45 11.94 -0.65 24.29
CA PHE A 45 11.58 0.60 24.97
C PHE A 45 12.33 0.71 26.31
N GLY A 46 12.64 1.93 26.75
CA GLY A 46 13.28 2.14 28.06
C GLY A 46 12.26 2.06 29.19
N LEU A 47 12.55 1.28 30.23
CA LEU A 47 11.86 1.36 31.52
C LEU A 47 12.71 2.19 32.49
N ASP A 48 13.12 3.38 32.04
CA ASP A 48 14.15 4.21 32.69
C ASP A 48 13.95 5.71 32.38
N ALA A 49 14.88 6.55 32.83
CA ALA A 49 14.78 8.00 32.68
C ALA A 49 14.69 8.47 31.21
N THR A 50 15.12 7.68 30.23
CA THR A 50 15.02 8.03 28.79
C THR A 50 13.58 8.12 28.31
N THR A 51 12.66 7.41 28.97
CA THR A 51 11.21 7.46 28.71
C THR A 51 10.45 8.20 29.81
N LEU A 52 11.15 9.02 30.59
CA LEU A 52 10.61 9.81 31.71
C LEU A 52 10.05 8.95 32.85
N PHE A 53 10.45 7.68 32.93
CA PHE A 53 10.12 6.82 34.06
C PHE A 53 10.78 7.33 35.35
N ARG A 54 10.03 7.31 36.46
CA ARG A 54 10.47 7.85 37.77
C ARG A 54 10.46 6.81 38.90
N GLY A 55 10.11 5.56 38.60
CA GLY A 55 10.06 4.51 39.61
C GLY A 55 11.46 4.07 40.06
N THR A 56 11.50 3.31 41.16
CA THR A 56 12.75 2.78 41.71
C THR A 56 13.39 1.77 40.72
N PRO A 57 14.69 1.90 40.39
CA PRO A 57 15.41 0.93 39.55
C PRO A 57 15.52 -0.47 40.19
N ARG A 58 15.84 -1.48 39.37
CA ARG A 58 16.02 -2.89 39.75
C ARG A 58 14.81 -3.52 40.43
N LYS A 59 13.62 -3.12 40.03
CA LYS A 59 12.35 -3.72 40.45
C LYS A 59 11.77 -4.49 39.28
N ALA A 60 11.15 -5.63 39.60
CA ALA A 60 10.39 -6.39 38.62
C ALA A 60 9.12 -5.64 38.23
N TRP A 61 8.82 -5.69 36.94
CA TRP A 61 7.61 -5.17 36.33
C TRP A 61 6.99 -6.24 35.43
N ARG A 62 5.67 -6.26 35.37
CA ARG A 62 4.92 -7.11 34.44
C ARG A 62 4.15 -6.26 33.45
N GLY A 63 3.83 -6.88 32.32
CA GLY A 63 2.95 -6.28 31.33
C GLY A 63 1.72 -7.14 31.07
N ARG A 64 0.61 -6.49 30.78
CA ARG A 64 -0.62 -7.12 30.30
C ARG A 64 -1.06 -6.46 29.01
N ILE A 65 -1.19 -7.25 27.95
CA ILE A 65 -1.87 -6.82 26.72
C ILE A 65 -3.35 -6.64 27.06
N VAL A 66 -3.90 -5.46 26.74
CA VAL A 66 -5.31 -5.11 26.91
C VAL A 66 -6.03 -4.80 25.59
N TYR A 67 -5.27 -4.68 24.50
CA TYR A 67 -5.78 -4.56 23.14
C TYR A 67 -4.83 -5.26 22.15
N PRO A 68 -5.34 -5.98 21.13
CA PRO A 68 -6.76 -6.22 20.83
C PRO A 68 -7.38 -7.40 21.61
N TYR A 69 -6.56 -8.10 22.41
CA TYR A 69 -6.96 -9.20 23.28
C TYR A 69 -6.36 -9.02 24.68
N ARG A 70 -6.81 -9.83 25.64
CA ARG A 70 -6.26 -9.82 27.00
C ARG A 70 -5.28 -10.97 27.19
N GLN A 71 -4.05 -10.64 27.58
CA GLN A 71 -3.01 -11.62 27.91
C GLN A 71 -1.99 -11.01 28.85
N GLU A 72 -1.74 -11.68 29.98
CA GLU A 72 -0.54 -11.44 30.80
C GLU A 72 0.70 -11.86 30.01
N LEU A 73 1.74 -11.02 29.98
CA LEU A 73 3.00 -11.35 29.31
C LEU A 73 3.76 -12.40 30.11
N ALA A 74 4.32 -13.38 29.39
CA ALA A 74 5.13 -14.44 30.00
C ALA A 74 6.50 -13.95 30.45
N GLN A 75 7.01 -12.89 29.82
CA GLN A 75 8.26 -12.23 30.19
C GLN A 75 7.95 -10.90 30.88
N GLY A 76 8.67 -10.66 31.97
CA GLY A 76 8.62 -9.41 32.71
C GLY A 76 9.70 -8.44 32.25
N PHE A 77 9.78 -7.32 32.95
CA PHE A 77 10.75 -6.25 32.73
C PHE A 77 11.45 -5.91 34.04
N GLU A 78 12.60 -5.26 33.94
CA GLU A 78 13.31 -4.70 35.09
C GLU A 78 13.42 -3.18 34.93
N SER A 79 13.06 -2.44 35.98
CA SER A 79 13.21 -0.99 35.96
C SER A 79 14.68 -0.56 35.93
N GLY A 80 15.00 0.46 35.14
CA GLY A 80 16.38 0.86 34.84
C GLY A 80 17.02 0.08 33.69
N ALA A 81 16.27 -0.79 33.01
CA ALA A 81 16.72 -1.55 31.84
C ALA A 81 15.79 -1.35 30.63
N ALA A 82 16.22 -1.83 29.47
CA ALA A 82 15.39 -1.89 28.27
C ALA A 82 14.40 -3.06 28.37
N GLY A 83 13.12 -2.78 28.11
CA GLY A 83 12.10 -3.80 27.90
C GLY A 83 12.00 -4.18 26.42
N GLU A 84 11.69 -5.44 26.16
CA GLU A 84 11.45 -5.97 24.81
C GLU A 84 10.05 -6.59 24.72
N ILE A 85 9.33 -6.28 23.64
CA ILE A 85 8.08 -6.96 23.30
C ILE A 85 8.09 -7.37 21.84
N THR A 86 7.56 -8.56 21.54
CA THR A 86 7.32 -8.98 20.16
C THR A 86 5.90 -8.62 19.75
N ILE A 87 5.77 -7.88 18.65
CA ILE A 87 4.49 -7.42 18.12
C ILE A 87 4.21 -8.19 16.83
N PRO A 88 3.07 -8.91 16.72
CA PRO A 88 2.68 -9.60 15.50
C PRO A 88 2.61 -8.67 14.28
N GLY A 89 2.71 -9.25 13.08
CA GLY A 89 2.63 -8.48 11.84
C GLY A 89 1.30 -7.74 11.69
N TYR A 90 1.37 -6.49 11.22
CA TYR A 90 0.23 -5.59 11.05
C TYR A 90 -0.61 -5.42 12.31
N GLU A 91 -0.05 -5.61 13.50
CA GLU A 91 -0.78 -5.52 14.77
C GLU A 91 -0.51 -4.21 15.51
N THR A 92 -1.53 -3.74 16.21
CA THR A 92 -1.38 -2.70 17.24
C THR A 92 -1.69 -3.34 18.59
N VAL A 93 -0.78 -3.21 19.55
CA VAL A 93 -0.96 -3.70 20.92
C VAL A 93 -0.98 -2.54 21.90
N ALA A 94 -1.85 -2.62 22.90
CA ALA A 94 -1.79 -1.77 24.09
C ALA A 94 -1.45 -2.63 25.29
N ILE A 95 -0.45 -2.21 26.07
CA ILE A 95 0.10 -2.95 27.20
C ILE A 95 0.05 -2.05 28.43
N GLU A 96 -0.60 -2.54 29.48
CA GLU A 96 -0.51 -1.95 30.82
C GLU A 96 0.72 -2.52 31.54
N LEU A 97 1.47 -1.64 32.19
CA LEU A 97 2.70 -1.97 32.91
C LEU A 97 2.51 -1.65 34.40
N GLU A 98 2.88 -2.60 35.26
CA GLU A 98 2.81 -2.42 36.71
C GLU A 98 3.90 -3.22 37.44
N PRO A 99 4.27 -2.82 38.67
CA PRO A 99 5.22 -3.57 39.48
C PRO A 99 4.80 -5.02 39.74
N GLY A 100 5.79 -5.90 39.74
CA GLY A 100 5.66 -7.30 40.11
C GLY A 100 6.16 -8.26 39.05
N GLU A 101 6.22 -9.53 39.42
CA GLU A 101 6.68 -10.61 38.55
C GLU A 101 5.69 -10.87 37.42
N ALA A 102 6.23 -11.32 36.28
CA ALA A 102 5.45 -11.79 35.14
C ALA A 102 4.57 -12.98 35.52
N ARG A 103 3.36 -13.02 34.97
CA ARG A 103 2.35 -14.04 35.28
C ARG A 103 1.77 -14.72 34.04
N GLY A 104 2.26 -14.33 32.86
CA GLY A 104 1.76 -14.85 31.61
C GLY A 104 2.11 -16.32 31.39
N PRO A 105 1.21 -17.09 30.77
CA PRO A 105 1.51 -18.46 30.41
C PRO A 105 2.56 -18.52 29.28
N MET A 106 3.47 -19.48 29.37
CA MET A 106 4.29 -19.89 28.23
C MET A 106 3.56 -20.99 27.44
N PHE A 107 3.05 -20.66 26.27
CA PHE A 107 2.47 -21.65 25.35
C PHE A 107 2.98 -21.42 23.92
N LYS A 108 2.99 -22.50 23.14
CA LYS A 108 3.19 -22.44 21.69
C LYS A 108 1.82 -22.55 21.02
N LEU A 109 1.46 -21.56 20.20
CA LEU A 109 0.22 -21.60 19.44
C LEU A 109 0.39 -22.44 18.18
N ALA A 110 -0.61 -23.27 17.90
CA ALA A 110 -0.73 -23.93 16.60
C ALA A 110 -0.91 -22.87 15.49
N PRO A 111 -0.24 -23.04 14.33
CA PRO A 111 -0.39 -22.13 13.21
C PRO A 111 -1.82 -22.17 12.66
N THR A 112 -2.33 -21.01 12.26
CA THR A 112 -3.69 -20.86 11.68
C THR A 112 -3.76 -21.24 10.20
N ALA A 113 -2.63 -21.52 9.57
CA ALA A 113 -2.56 -22.01 8.21
C ALA A 113 -1.28 -22.81 7.96
N ARG A 114 -1.35 -23.69 6.97
CA ARG A 114 -0.20 -24.36 6.36
C ARG A 114 0.01 -23.77 4.96
N ILE A 115 1.25 -23.47 4.65
CA ILE A 115 1.68 -22.95 3.35
C ILE A 115 2.73 -23.90 2.81
N GLU A 116 2.52 -24.41 1.61
CA GLU A 116 3.44 -25.33 0.94
C GLU A 116 3.77 -24.83 -0.47
N PRO A 117 4.94 -25.18 -1.03
CA PRO A 117 5.21 -24.94 -2.44
C PRO A 117 4.16 -25.61 -3.33
N GLY A 118 3.75 -24.90 -4.39
CA GLY A 118 2.92 -25.45 -5.45
C GLY A 118 3.71 -26.36 -6.40
N THR A 119 3.06 -26.81 -7.47
CA THR A 119 3.71 -27.62 -8.51
C THR A 119 4.39 -26.77 -9.58
N ARG A 120 4.02 -25.49 -9.67
CA ARG A 120 4.60 -24.51 -10.60
C ARG A 120 5.51 -23.50 -9.89
N PRO A 121 6.44 -22.84 -10.62
CA PRO A 121 7.18 -21.71 -10.08
C PRO A 121 6.23 -20.62 -9.56
N LEU A 122 6.60 -19.98 -8.44
CA LEU A 122 5.86 -18.87 -7.85
C LEU A 122 4.41 -19.24 -7.49
N GLU A 123 4.20 -20.51 -7.18
CA GLU A 123 2.93 -21.06 -6.75
C GLU A 123 3.05 -21.56 -5.31
N SER A 124 1.98 -21.43 -4.54
CA SER A 124 1.89 -21.93 -3.18
C SER A 124 0.49 -22.48 -2.91
N LYS A 125 0.44 -23.56 -2.15
CA LYS A 125 -0.79 -24.15 -1.63
C LYS A 125 -1.03 -23.62 -0.22
N ILE A 126 -2.22 -23.09 0.01
CA ILE A 126 -2.64 -22.54 1.29
C ILE A 126 -3.77 -23.40 1.83
N LYS A 127 -3.62 -23.90 3.05
CA LYS A 127 -4.70 -24.54 3.80
C LYS A 127 -4.89 -23.84 5.13
N VAL A 128 -6.03 -23.18 5.32
CA VAL A 128 -6.39 -22.49 6.57
C VAL A 128 -6.94 -23.52 7.56
N ALA A 129 -6.55 -23.39 8.83
CA ALA A 129 -7.01 -24.27 9.90
C ALA A 129 -8.50 -24.03 10.22
N GLU A 130 -9.22 -25.07 10.61
CA GLU A 130 -10.66 -24.99 10.91
C GLU A 130 -10.98 -24.06 12.09
N PHE A 131 -10.06 -23.91 13.04
CA PHE A 131 -10.21 -23.02 14.20
C PHE A 131 -9.86 -21.56 13.92
N ALA A 132 -9.37 -21.23 12.71
CA ALA A 132 -9.13 -19.84 12.34
C ALA A 132 -10.47 -19.10 12.24
N ALA A 133 -10.46 -17.82 12.58
CA ALA A 133 -11.62 -16.94 12.42
C ALA A 133 -11.94 -16.74 10.92
N GLU A 134 -13.15 -16.22 10.65
CA GLU A 134 -13.64 -16.01 9.28
C GLU A 134 -12.75 -15.07 8.45
N ARG A 135 -12.06 -14.12 9.09
CA ARG A 135 -11.15 -13.22 8.40
C ARG A 135 -9.89 -13.97 7.97
N ARG A 136 -9.82 -14.25 6.67
CA ARG A 136 -8.65 -14.82 5.98
C ARG A 136 -8.38 -14.03 4.71
N GLU A 137 -7.23 -13.38 4.66
CA GLU A 137 -6.91 -12.43 3.60
C GLU A 137 -5.49 -12.66 3.09
N LEU A 138 -5.32 -12.79 1.78
CA LEU A 138 -4.02 -12.74 1.15
C LEU A 138 -3.67 -11.27 0.89
N LEU A 139 -2.64 -10.79 1.58
CA LEU A 139 -2.06 -9.47 1.37
C LEU A 139 -0.91 -9.59 0.39
N VAL A 140 -1.01 -8.93 -0.75
CA VAL A 140 0.04 -8.92 -1.78
C VAL A 140 0.58 -7.52 -1.88
N MET A 141 1.91 -7.41 -1.83
CA MET A 141 2.62 -6.15 -2.00
C MET A 141 3.50 -6.23 -3.24
N GLY A 142 3.51 -5.15 -4.01
CA GLY A 142 4.33 -4.99 -5.19
C GLY A 142 5.14 -3.70 -5.13
N TYR A 143 6.35 -3.75 -5.63
CA TYR A 143 7.32 -2.66 -5.62
C TYR A 143 7.75 -2.37 -7.07
N PRO A 144 7.30 -1.27 -7.71
CA PRO A 144 6.29 -0.32 -7.22
C PRO A 144 4.84 -0.73 -7.48
N ALA A 145 4.59 -1.75 -8.31
CA ALA A 145 3.27 -2.11 -8.80
C ALA A 145 2.91 -3.55 -8.42
N LEU A 146 1.62 -3.84 -8.26
CA LEU A 146 1.14 -5.17 -7.90
C LEU A 146 1.42 -6.22 -9.00
N PRO A 147 1.77 -7.46 -8.63
CA PRO A 147 1.77 -8.57 -9.56
C PRO A 147 0.35 -9.00 -9.95
N GLN A 148 0.24 -9.83 -10.99
CA GLN A 148 -0.98 -10.59 -11.24
C GLN A 148 -1.09 -11.74 -10.23
N VAL A 149 -2.28 -11.93 -9.68
CA VAL A 149 -2.59 -12.96 -8.68
C VAL A 149 -3.63 -13.90 -9.25
N PHE A 150 -3.40 -15.20 -9.11
CA PHE A 150 -4.32 -16.24 -9.53
C PHE A 150 -4.70 -17.11 -8.33
N LEU A 151 -5.99 -17.35 -8.14
CA LEU A 151 -6.53 -18.28 -7.14
C LEU A 151 -7.17 -19.46 -7.90
N ASP A 152 -6.71 -20.67 -7.63
CA ASP A 152 -7.07 -21.91 -8.34
C ASP A 152 -7.02 -21.75 -9.88
N GLY A 153 -5.95 -21.10 -10.34
CA GLY A 153 -5.69 -20.87 -11.77
C GLY A 153 -6.48 -19.73 -12.40
N LYS A 154 -7.43 -19.11 -11.69
CA LYS A 154 -8.25 -17.99 -12.19
C LYS A 154 -7.67 -16.65 -11.74
N PRO A 155 -7.64 -15.61 -12.61
CA PRO A 155 -7.25 -14.27 -12.18
C PRO A 155 -8.11 -13.79 -11.00
N ALA A 156 -7.46 -13.31 -9.95
CA ALA A 156 -8.13 -12.82 -8.76
C ALA A 156 -8.27 -11.31 -8.80
N THR A 157 -9.41 -10.81 -8.32
CA THR A 157 -9.67 -9.37 -8.18
C THR A 157 -9.47 -8.98 -6.72
N PRO A 158 -8.68 -7.94 -6.42
CA PRO A 158 -8.48 -7.52 -5.04
C PRO A 158 -9.73 -6.83 -4.50
N THR A 159 -10.03 -7.08 -3.22
CA THR A 159 -11.15 -6.45 -2.50
C THR A 159 -10.82 -5.03 -2.06
N ARG A 160 -9.53 -4.74 -1.85
CA ARG A 160 -9.02 -3.41 -1.53
C ARG A 160 -7.62 -3.19 -2.06
N ARG A 161 -7.27 -1.93 -2.29
CA ARG A 161 -5.93 -1.50 -2.68
C ARG A 161 -5.48 -0.29 -1.87
N THR A 162 -4.18 -0.20 -1.65
CA THR A 162 -3.54 0.96 -1.02
C THR A 162 -2.18 1.15 -1.67
N LYS A 163 -1.73 2.39 -1.78
CA LYS A 163 -0.41 2.72 -2.31
C LYS A 163 0.36 3.58 -1.31
N SER A 164 1.68 3.45 -1.33
CA SER A 164 2.60 4.26 -0.54
C SER A 164 2.37 5.74 -0.79
N ARG A 165 2.44 6.55 0.27
CA ARG A 165 2.66 7.99 0.17
C ARG A 165 4.08 8.28 0.63
N LEU A 166 5.03 8.26 -0.31
CA LEU A 166 6.44 8.47 0.01
C LEU A 166 6.63 9.82 0.70
N ASN A 167 7.37 9.83 1.81
CA ASN A 167 7.70 11.02 2.60
C ASN A 167 6.49 11.81 3.12
N ALA A 168 5.29 11.23 3.18
CA ALA A 168 4.13 11.85 3.82
C ALA A 168 4.16 11.60 5.34
N TYR A 169 4.79 12.51 6.09
CA TYR A 169 4.91 12.43 7.55
C TYR A 169 3.79 13.18 8.28
N PRO A 170 3.35 12.70 9.45
CA PRO A 170 2.73 13.56 10.46
C PRO A 170 3.80 14.49 11.09
N GLY A 171 3.44 15.75 11.35
CA GLY A 171 4.36 16.88 11.59
C GLY A 171 5.28 16.86 12.81
N TYR A 172 5.48 15.72 13.49
CA TYR A 172 6.33 15.56 14.67
C TYR A 172 7.61 14.73 14.43
N ALA A 173 7.72 14.01 13.32
CA ALA A 173 9.03 13.66 12.76
C ALA A 173 9.56 14.90 12.03
N ARG A 174 10.86 15.22 12.11
CA ARG A 174 11.42 16.39 11.43
C ARG A 174 10.88 16.49 10.00
N SER A 175 10.09 17.54 9.74
CA SER A 175 9.74 17.94 8.38
C SER A 175 11.04 18.03 7.58
N GLY A 176 11.15 17.30 6.47
CA GLY A 176 12.30 17.41 5.57
C GLY A 176 13.51 16.48 5.80
N MET A 177 13.35 15.29 6.39
CA MET A 177 14.36 14.21 6.21
C MET A 177 13.80 13.05 5.39
N PRO A 178 13.77 13.17 4.04
CA PRO A 178 13.41 12.08 3.14
C PRO A 178 14.17 10.80 3.50
N SER A 179 13.47 9.66 3.57
CA SER A 179 14.16 8.38 3.70
C SER A 179 14.63 7.93 2.31
N GLU A 180 15.95 7.80 2.13
CA GLU A 180 16.53 7.20 0.91
C GLU A 180 16.16 5.71 0.75
N LYS A 181 15.67 5.08 1.83
CA LYS A 181 15.24 3.68 1.84
C LYS A 181 13.75 3.50 1.56
N ALA A 182 12.96 4.57 1.55
CA ALA A 182 11.53 4.48 1.28
C ALA A 182 11.30 4.12 -0.20
N ARG A 183 10.62 3.00 -0.44
CA ARG A 183 10.33 2.48 -1.78
C ARG A 183 8.86 2.71 -2.09
N ALA A 184 8.54 3.11 -3.32
CA ALA A 184 7.15 3.12 -3.78
C ALA A 184 6.60 1.68 -3.69
N TRP A 185 5.38 1.53 -3.18
CA TRP A 185 4.72 0.23 -3.09
C TRP A 185 3.22 0.36 -3.31
N GLU A 186 2.64 -0.72 -3.82
CA GLU A 186 1.21 -0.97 -3.81
C GLU A 186 0.92 -2.23 -3.01
N MET A 187 -0.17 -2.23 -2.26
CA MET A 187 -0.69 -3.36 -1.52
C MET A 187 -2.12 -3.62 -1.95
N ALA A 188 -2.45 -4.90 -2.15
CA ALA A 188 -3.79 -5.38 -2.39
C ALA A 188 -4.17 -6.46 -1.39
N GLY A 189 -5.43 -6.44 -0.96
CA GLY A 189 -6.06 -7.51 -0.20
C GLY A 189 -6.90 -8.39 -1.11
N PHE A 190 -6.80 -9.70 -0.97
CA PHE A 190 -7.64 -10.69 -1.64
C PHE A 190 -8.33 -11.54 -0.58
N ASP A 191 -9.65 -11.51 -0.58
CA ASP A 191 -10.46 -12.27 0.37
C ASP A 191 -10.43 -13.76 0.03
N LEU A 192 -10.09 -14.59 1.00
CA LEU A 192 -10.10 -16.05 0.89
C LEU A 192 -11.33 -16.67 1.57
N ALA A 193 -12.28 -15.87 2.08
CA ALA A 193 -13.47 -16.34 2.79
C ALA A 193 -14.27 -17.36 1.97
N SER A 194 -14.40 -17.18 0.65
CA SER A 194 -15.14 -18.09 -0.23
C SER A 194 -14.57 -19.51 -0.31
N PHE A 195 -13.31 -19.72 0.07
CA PHE A 195 -12.65 -21.03 -0.02
C PHE A 195 -12.76 -21.89 1.24
N GLY A 196 -13.36 -21.36 2.33
CA GLY A 196 -13.55 -22.15 3.54
C GLY A 196 -12.21 -22.66 4.11
N THR A 197 -12.20 -23.93 4.47
CA THR A 197 -11.01 -24.68 4.93
C THR A 197 -10.40 -25.54 3.81
N ALA A 198 -10.90 -25.40 2.59
CA ALA A 198 -10.35 -26.08 1.43
C ALA A 198 -8.93 -25.55 1.12
N GLU A 199 -8.12 -26.39 0.49
CA GLU A 199 -6.82 -25.96 -0.02
C GLU A 199 -7.03 -25.03 -1.22
N VAL A 200 -6.32 -23.90 -1.22
CA VAL A 200 -6.28 -22.93 -2.32
C VAL A 200 -4.89 -22.92 -2.94
N THR A 201 -4.85 -22.95 -4.27
CA THR A 201 -3.61 -22.73 -5.02
C THR A 201 -3.49 -21.26 -5.40
N VAL A 202 -2.45 -20.59 -4.88
CA VAL A 202 -2.12 -19.21 -5.22
C VAL A 202 -0.93 -19.19 -6.15
N ARG A 203 -1.03 -18.48 -7.27
CA ARG A 203 0.10 -18.26 -8.19
C ARG A 203 0.29 -16.78 -8.45
N PHE A 204 1.55 -16.36 -8.54
CA PHE A 204 1.94 -15.00 -8.89
C PHE A 204 2.57 -14.97 -10.29
N ALA A 205 2.35 -13.87 -11.00
CA ALA A 205 3.08 -13.51 -12.21
C ALA A 205 3.37 -12.03 -12.21
N GLY A 206 4.42 -11.61 -12.93
CA GLY A 206 4.64 -10.18 -13.15
C GLY A 206 3.44 -9.54 -13.87
N ALA A 207 3.37 -8.23 -13.77
CA ALA A 207 2.41 -7.44 -14.54
C ALA A 207 3.03 -7.06 -15.89
N GLU A 208 2.53 -5.99 -16.52
CA GLU A 208 3.14 -5.44 -17.74
C GLU A 208 4.63 -5.06 -17.57
N GLU A 209 5.06 -4.81 -16.35
CA GLU A 209 6.45 -4.53 -15.99
C GLU A 209 6.96 -5.57 -15.00
N ALA A 210 8.28 -5.71 -14.97
CA ALA A 210 8.94 -6.46 -13.91
C ALA A 210 8.68 -5.76 -12.57
N THR A 211 8.47 -6.55 -11.53
CA THR A 211 8.25 -6.01 -10.19
C THR A 211 8.88 -6.93 -9.15
N LYS A 212 9.22 -6.38 -7.98
CA LYS A 212 9.44 -7.20 -6.80
C LYS A 212 8.11 -7.35 -6.08
N ALA A 213 7.76 -8.55 -5.67
CA ALA A 213 6.55 -8.78 -4.92
C ALA A 213 6.77 -9.69 -3.72
N GLU A 214 5.97 -9.47 -2.69
CA GLU A 214 5.83 -10.37 -1.55
C GLU A 214 4.33 -10.59 -1.28
N ALA A 215 4.01 -11.71 -0.66
CA ALA A 215 2.64 -12.04 -0.30
C ALA A 215 2.59 -12.71 1.07
N TRP A 216 1.63 -12.31 1.86
CA TRP A 216 1.45 -12.72 3.23
C TRP A 216 -0.01 -13.10 3.46
N LEU A 217 -0.22 -14.27 4.04
CA LEU A 217 -1.54 -14.68 4.50
C LEU A 217 -1.77 -14.07 5.88
N LEU A 218 -2.80 -13.23 6.01
CA LEU A 218 -3.32 -12.74 7.27
C LEU A 218 -4.52 -13.60 7.68
N THR A 219 -4.42 -14.19 8.87
CA THR A 219 -5.51 -14.93 9.51
C THR A 219 -5.67 -14.45 10.95
N GLU A 220 -6.84 -14.64 11.50
CA GLU A 220 -7.11 -14.34 12.91
C GLU A 220 -7.60 -15.61 13.62
N ARG A 221 -7.48 -15.65 14.95
CA ARG A 221 -8.11 -16.69 15.79
C ARG A 221 -8.72 -16.06 17.02
N GLY A 222 -9.78 -16.63 17.56
CA GLY A 222 -10.28 -16.24 18.88
C GLY A 222 -9.20 -16.41 19.95
N PHE A 223 -9.03 -15.40 20.80
CA PHE A 223 -7.96 -15.34 21.79
C PHE A 223 -8.26 -14.36 22.93
N GLY A 224 -8.09 -14.76 24.20
CA GLY A 224 -8.17 -13.82 25.33
C GLY A 224 -9.53 -13.14 25.55
N LYS A 225 -10.65 -13.73 25.08
CA LYS A 225 -12.01 -13.32 25.50
C LYS A 225 -12.26 -13.82 26.93
N GLN A 226 -12.62 -12.92 27.84
CA GLN A 226 -13.25 -13.29 29.11
C GLN A 226 -14.76 -13.31 28.90
N ALA A 227 -15.44 -14.34 29.40
CA ALA A 227 -16.90 -14.33 29.49
C ALA A 227 -17.32 -13.23 30.48
N ASP A 228 -18.21 -12.35 30.02
CA ASP A 228 -19.14 -11.55 30.83
C ASP A 228 -18.57 -10.69 31.96
N LYS A 229 -17.89 -9.58 31.61
CA LYS A 229 -17.88 -8.38 32.48
C LYS A 229 -18.11 -7.11 31.66
N ASP A 230 -19.16 -6.37 32.03
CA ASP A 230 -19.64 -5.09 31.48
C ASP A 230 -18.65 -3.90 31.56
N THR A 231 -17.35 -4.16 31.65
CA THR A 231 -16.30 -3.12 31.70
C THR A 231 -15.56 -2.98 30.37
N LEU A 232 -16.24 -3.21 29.25
CA LEU A 232 -15.68 -2.95 27.93
C LEU A 232 -15.67 -1.43 27.67
N SER A 233 -14.48 -0.88 27.45
CA SER A 233 -14.35 0.40 26.75
C SER A 233 -14.98 0.22 25.36
N PRO A 234 -15.78 1.18 24.85
CA PRO A 234 -16.37 1.11 23.52
C PRO A 234 -15.33 1.07 22.38
N LEU A 235 -14.04 1.24 22.69
CA LEU A 235 -12.91 1.12 21.77
C LEU A 235 -12.30 -0.30 21.70
N THR A 236 -12.76 -1.24 22.54
CA THR A 236 -12.29 -2.65 22.55
C THR A 236 -13.28 -3.58 21.86
N PHE A 237 -12.98 -3.99 20.62
CA PHE A 237 -13.60 -5.12 19.89
C PHE A 237 -12.49 -6.15 19.55
N PRO A 238 -12.78 -7.47 19.46
CA PRO A 238 -12.72 -8.34 20.63
C PRO A 238 -11.74 -9.49 20.46
N GLY A 239 -10.87 -9.75 21.46
CA GLY A 239 -10.29 -11.06 21.75
C GLY A 239 -9.95 -11.92 20.53
N VAL A 240 -9.17 -11.36 19.61
CA VAL A 240 -8.61 -12.06 18.45
C VAL A 240 -7.13 -11.81 18.40
N LEU A 241 -6.37 -12.83 18.03
CA LEU A 241 -4.94 -12.74 17.77
C LEU A 241 -4.71 -12.86 16.26
N ARG A 242 -3.99 -11.89 15.69
CA ARG A 242 -3.59 -11.92 14.29
C ARG A 242 -2.34 -12.77 14.08
N HIS A 243 -2.36 -13.56 13.02
CA HIS A 243 -1.21 -14.29 12.51
C HIS A 243 -0.95 -13.91 11.05
N THR A 244 0.32 -13.77 10.74
CA THR A 244 0.82 -13.55 9.38
C THR A 244 1.77 -14.68 9.00
N ALA A 245 1.62 -15.20 7.80
CA ALA A 245 2.48 -16.26 7.28
C ALA A 245 2.92 -15.93 5.86
N ALA A 246 4.22 -16.08 5.58
CA ALA A 246 4.77 -15.79 4.27
C ALA A 246 4.24 -16.80 3.23
N VAL A 247 3.56 -16.29 2.21
CA VAL A 247 3.15 -17.06 1.03
C VAL A 247 4.21 -16.92 -0.06
N LEU A 248 4.69 -15.70 -0.27
CA LEU A 248 5.78 -15.38 -1.18
C LEU A 248 6.71 -14.38 -0.46
N ARG A 249 7.98 -14.73 -0.29
CA ARG A 249 9.00 -13.77 0.16
C ARG A 249 9.31 -12.78 -0.97
N GLU A 250 9.86 -11.60 -0.66
CA GLU A 250 10.22 -10.60 -1.69
C GLU A 250 11.01 -11.26 -2.82
N THR A 251 10.37 -11.38 -3.98
CA THR A 251 10.86 -12.12 -5.14
C THR A 251 10.71 -11.26 -6.38
N GLU A 252 11.70 -11.34 -7.27
CA GLU A 252 11.62 -10.70 -8.58
C GLU A 252 10.67 -11.47 -9.49
N LEU A 253 9.70 -10.76 -10.05
CA LEU A 253 8.74 -11.26 -11.01
C LEU A 253 9.04 -10.60 -12.36
N PRO A 254 9.42 -11.37 -13.39
CA PRO A 254 9.69 -10.83 -14.71
C PRO A 254 8.41 -10.24 -15.30
N ALA A 255 8.56 -9.23 -16.16
CA ALA A 255 7.44 -8.66 -16.89
C ALA A 255 6.72 -9.76 -17.67
N ALA A 256 5.40 -9.80 -17.54
CA ALA A 256 4.52 -10.62 -18.38
C ALA A 256 3.58 -9.67 -19.14
N PRO A 257 4.13 -8.86 -20.09
CA PRO A 257 3.31 -7.96 -20.88
C PRO A 257 2.27 -8.76 -21.65
N ALA A 258 1.07 -8.19 -21.77
CA ALA A 258 0.08 -8.73 -22.68
C ALA A 258 0.71 -8.80 -24.08
N PRO A 259 0.43 -9.86 -24.86
CA PRO A 259 0.89 -9.94 -26.24
C PRO A 259 0.50 -8.65 -26.97
N LYS A 260 1.45 -8.04 -27.70
CA LYS A 260 1.14 -6.90 -28.56
C LYS A 260 0.07 -7.36 -29.56
N VAL A 261 -1.08 -6.69 -29.54
CA VAL A 261 -2.14 -6.95 -30.52
C VAL A 261 -1.75 -6.22 -31.78
N LYS A 262 -1.39 -6.95 -32.84
CA LYS A 262 -1.21 -6.37 -34.18
C LYS A 262 -2.55 -5.86 -34.68
N LEU A 263 -2.67 -4.56 -34.90
CA LEU A 263 -3.89 -3.93 -35.42
C LEU A 263 -3.74 -3.60 -36.91
N GLY A 264 -4.73 -4.01 -37.71
CA GLY A 264 -4.86 -3.61 -39.11
C GLY A 264 -5.80 -2.42 -39.29
N ALA A 265 -5.80 -1.83 -40.49
CA ALA A 265 -6.73 -0.75 -40.85
C ALA A 265 -8.22 -1.18 -40.81
N GLU A 266 -8.50 -2.49 -40.89
CA GLU A 266 -9.85 -3.05 -40.71
C GLU A 266 -10.29 -3.08 -39.25
N ASP A 267 -9.39 -3.45 -38.32
CA ASP A 267 -9.68 -3.41 -36.88
C ASP A 267 -10.04 -1.99 -36.43
N LEU A 268 -9.39 -0.96 -36.99
CA LEU A 268 -9.66 0.44 -36.70
C LEU A 268 -11.01 0.93 -37.23
N ARG A 269 -11.45 0.44 -38.40
CA ARG A 269 -12.77 0.78 -38.96
C ARG A 269 -13.93 0.24 -38.12
N GLY A 270 -13.71 -0.85 -37.39
CA GLY A 270 -14.70 -1.52 -36.56
C GLY A 270 -14.66 -1.16 -35.06
N VAL A 271 -13.89 -0.17 -34.63
CA VAL A 271 -13.78 0.20 -33.21
C VAL A 271 -15.15 0.59 -32.64
N LYS A 272 -15.59 -0.12 -31.61
CA LYS A 272 -16.88 0.12 -30.92
C LYS A 272 -16.80 1.31 -29.97
N SER A 273 -15.68 1.44 -29.27
CA SER A 273 -15.43 2.56 -28.37
C SER A 273 -13.93 2.80 -28.22
N ALA A 274 -13.57 4.05 -27.95
CA ALA A 274 -12.21 4.41 -27.62
C ALA A 274 -12.19 5.40 -26.45
N ARG A 275 -11.17 5.30 -25.62
CA ARG A 275 -10.96 6.17 -24.47
C ARG A 275 -9.50 6.57 -24.37
N LEU A 276 -9.23 7.86 -24.12
CA LEU A 276 -7.90 8.30 -23.72
C LEU A 276 -7.86 8.38 -22.19
N GLU A 277 -7.04 7.56 -21.55
CA GLU A 277 -6.88 7.51 -20.08
C GLU A 277 -5.46 7.89 -19.65
N GLY A 278 -5.31 8.29 -18.39
CA GLY A 278 -4.00 8.61 -17.81
C GLY A 278 -4.09 8.97 -16.33
N GLU A 279 -2.97 9.41 -15.77
CA GLU A 279 -2.89 9.90 -14.40
C GLU A 279 -2.27 11.30 -14.36
N THR A 280 -2.70 12.12 -13.40
CA THR A 280 -2.14 13.45 -13.15
C THR A 280 -1.84 13.67 -11.66
N PHE A 281 -0.88 14.55 -11.36
CA PHE A 281 -0.46 14.90 -10.00
C PHE A 281 -0.15 16.41 -9.95
N GLY A 282 -0.61 17.10 -8.91
CA GLY A 282 -0.31 18.51 -8.66
C GLY A 282 -1.11 19.52 -9.50
N VAL A 283 -2.22 19.10 -10.13
CA VAL A 283 -3.07 20.01 -10.91
C VAL A 283 -3.91 20.88 -9.97
N ASN A 284 -3.57 22.16 -9.86
CA ASN A 284 -4.25 23.10 -8.99
C ASN A 284 -5.40 23.84 -9.69
N ALA A 285 -6.47 24.08 -8.95
CA ALA A 285 -7.53 25.00 -9.37
C ALA A 285 -7.00 26.43 -9.37
N GLY A 286 -7.46 27.27 -10.31
CA GLY A 286 -7.08 28.70 -10.40
C GLY A 286 -5.92 29.02 -11.33
N TYR A 287 -5.20 28.03 -11.85
CA TYR A 287 -4.09 28.21 -12.80
C TYR A 287 -4.49 27.81 -14.23
N GLY A 288 -5.69 28.22 -14.64
CA GLY A 288 -6.24 27.93 -15.96
C GLY A 288 -6.46 26.43 -16.25
N GLU A 289 -7.12 26.20 -17.38
CA GLU A 289 -7.46 24.86 -17.84
C GLU A 289 -6.26 24.16 -18.46
N LYS A 290 -6.14 22.85 -18.19
CA LYS A 290 -5.10 21.98 -18.74
C LYS A 290 -5.73 21.03 -19.73
N THR A 291 -5.62 21.37 -21.00
CA THR A 291 -6.29 20.68 -22.09
C THR A 291 -5.50 19.45 -22.51
N VAL A 292 -6.18 18.32 -22.60
CA VAL A 292 -5.66 17.09 -23.20
C VAL A 292 -6.10 17.06 -24.67
N THR A 293 -5.16 16.74 -25.56
CA THR A 293 -5.39 16.64 -26.99
C THR A 293 -5.02 15.28 -27.53
N LEU A 294 -5.67 14.89 -28.63
CA LEU A 294 -5.37 13.72 -29.44
C LEU A 294 -5.39 14.12 -30.91
N ASN A 295 -4.31 13.88 -31.63
CA ASN A 295 -4.10 14.29 -33.02
C ASN A 295 -4.43 15.78 -33.23
N GLY A 296 -4.05 16.63 -32.26
CA GLY A 296 -4.31 18.07 -32.26
C GLY A 296 -5.72 18.50 -31.86
N ARG A 297 -6.67 17.57 -31.67
CA ARG A 297 -8.04 17.88 -31.25
C ARG A 297 -8.18 17.78 -29.73
N ALA A 298 -8.85 18.75 -29.10
CA ALA A 298 -9.12 18.71 -27.67
C ALA A 298 -10.09 17.56 -27.34
N VAL A 299 -9.74 16.76 -26.32
CA VAL A 299 -10.55 15.63 -25.85
C VAL A 299 -11.11 15.84 -24.45
N GLY A 300 -10.48 16.68 -23.64
CA GLY A 300 -10.93 16.97 -22.27
C GLY A 300 -9.95 17.85 -21.49
N GLN A 301 -10.27 18.07 -20.22
CA GLN A 301 -9.44 18.84 -19.28
C GLN A 301 -8.97 17.94 -18.14
N LEU A 302 -7.71 18.09 -17.74
CA LEU A 302 -7.18 17.34 -16.60
C LEU A 302 -7.95 17.68 -15.33
N PRO A 303 -8.31 16.68 -14.52
CA PRO A 303 -8.98 16.94 -13.25
C PRO A 303 -8.02 17.58 -12.26
N THR A 304 -8.54 18.47 -11.42
CA THR A 304 -7.79 19.01 -10.28
C THR A 304 -7.46 17.93 -9.25
N GLY A 305 -6.28 18.03 -8.65
CA GLY A 305 -5.77 17.12 -7.64
C GLY A 305 -4.41 17.60 -7.15
N GLY A 306 -4.25 17.74 -5.83
CA GLY A 306 -2.99 18.16 -5.20
C GLY A 306 -1.92 17.08 -5.27
N ASP A 307 -1.23 16.83 -4.14
CA ASP A 307 -0.06 15.96 -4.09
C ASP A 307 -0.38 14.45 -4.07
N ALA A 308 -1.30 14.03 -4.94
CA ALA A 308 -1.65 12.64 -5.15
C ALA A 308 -1.97 12.36 -6.62
N TRP A 309 -1.48 11.23 -7.14
CA TRP A 309 -1.84 10.76 -8.47
C TRP A 309 -3.33 10.45 -8.56
N LYS A 310 -4.01 11.12 -9.49
CA LYS A 310 -5.43 11.00 -9.80
C LYS A 310 -5.60 10.49 -11.23
N ALA A 311 -6.33 9.39 -11.38
CA ALA A 311 -6.68 8.87 -12.70
C ALA A 311 -7.71 9.76 -13.39
N PHE A 312 -7.61 9.84 -14.72
CA PHE A 312 -8.60 10.46 -15.58
C PHE A 312 -8.84 9.59 -16.81
N GLY A 313 -9.96 9.79 -17.49
CA GLY A 313 -10.12 9.26 -18.83
C GLY A 313 -11.31 9.84 -19.54
N PHE A 314 -11.13 10.10 -20.84
CA PHE A 314 -12.09 10.76 -21.71
C PHE A 314 -12.54 9.78 -22.79
N ASP A 315 -13.83 9.49 -22.82
CA ASP A 315 -14.42 8.71 -23.90
C ASP A 315 -14.39 9.54 -25.17
N LEU A 316 -13.89 8.95 -26.25
CA LEU A 316 -13.66 9.64 -27.51
C LEU A 316 -14.93 9.59 -28.35
N LYS A 317 -15.39 10.78 -28.76
CA LYS A 317 -16.57 10.94 -29.62
C LYS A 317 -16.31 10.36 -31.01
N ALA A 318 -17.38 9.96 -31.71
CA ALA A 318 -17.31 9.38 -33.06
C ALA A 318 -16.50 10.25 -34.05
N GLU A 319 -16.61 11.57 -33.95
CA GLU A 319 -15.84 12.53 -34.76
C GLU A 319 -14.32 12.46 -34.54
N THR A 320 -13.88 12.12 -33.32
CA THR A 320 -12.47 11.89 -33.01
C THR A 320 -12.02 10.52 -33.53
N LEU A 321 -12.92 9.53 -33.56
CA LEU A 321 -12.63 8.18 -34.07
C LEU A 321 -12.34 8.17 -35.57
N THR A 322 -13.01 9.03 -36.37
CA THR A 322 -12.77 9.12 -37.82
C THR A 322 -11.39 9.65 -38.18
N GLY A 323 -10.70 10.30 -37.23
CA GLY A 323 -9.32 10.78 -37.37
C GLY A 323 -8.26 9.83 -36.83
N PHE A 324 -8.62 8.60 -36.46
CA PHE A 324 -7.64 7.61 -36.02
C PHE A 324 -6.78 7.12 -37.18
N ALA A 325 -5.48 7.10 -36.94
CA ALA A 325 -4.52 6.43 -37.79
C ALA A 325 -3.79 5.35 -36.99
N LEU A 326 -2.92 4.58 -37.65
CA LEU A 326 -1.99 3.71 -36.94
C LEU A 326 -1.02 4.51 -36.07
N ARG A 327 -0.72 5.76 -36.46
CA ARG A 327 0.10 6.68 -35.68
C ARG A 327 -0.77 7.78 -35.09
N ASN A 328 -0.84 7.83 -33.77
CA ASN A 328 -1.58 8.85 -33.05
C ASN A 328 -0.66 9.57 -32.08
N VAL A 329 -0.95 10.83 -31.83
CA VAL A 329 -0.17 11.65 -30.91
C VAL A 329 -1.11 12.28 -29.90
N ALA A 330 -0.86 12.02 -28.63
CA ALA A 330 -1.51 12.76 -27.56
C ALA A 330 -0.61 13.89 -27.06
N GLY A 331 -1.24 14.86 -26.41
CA GLY A 331 -0.55 15.95 -25.77
C GLY A 331 -1.34 16.55 -24.62
N VAL A 332 -0.64 17.27 -23.75
CA VAL A 332 -1.24 18.11 -22.72
C VAL A 332 -0.70 19.52 -22.89
N SER A 333 -1.59 20.51 -22.85
CA SER A 333 -1.24 21.92 -22.94
C SER A 333 -1.84 22.72 -21.80
N VAL A 334 -1.10 23.70 -21.29
CA VAL A 334 -1.54 24.63 -20.25
C VAL A 334 -1.13 26.06 -20.67
N PRO A 335 -1.91 27.10 -20.33
CA PRO A 335 -1.43 28.48 -20.42
C PRO A 335 -0.12 28.65 -19.65
N LEU A 336 0.76 29.56 -20.07
CA LEU A 336 1.94 29.88 -19.28
C LEU A 336 1.54 30.45 -17.91
N ASN A 337 1.88 29.70 -16.87
CA ASN A 337 1.66 30.04 -15.46
C ASN A 337 2.62 29.21 -14.59
N ASP A 338 2.57 29.45 -13.28
CA ASP A 338 3.47 28.83 -12.30
C ASP A 338 2.98 27.48 -11.75
N ASP A 339 1.93 26.88 -12.33
CA ASP A 339 1.40 25.62 -11.82
C ASP A 339 2.31 24.44 -12.17
N LYS A 340 2.82 23.80 -11.13
CA LYS A 340 3.72 22.66 -11.22
C LYS A 340 2.92 21.37 -11.08
N PHE A 341 2.79 20.64 -12.18
CA PHE A 341 2.04 19.39 -12.25
C PHE A 341 2.73 18.40 -13.19
N LYS A 342 2.31 17.15 -13.15
CA LYS A 342 2.78 16.11 -14.06
C LYS A 342 1.67 15.19 -14.51
N VAL A 343 1.90 14.53 -15.64
CA VAL A 343 1.03 13.49 -16.20
C VAL A 343 1.85 12.24 -16.50
N ARG A 344 1.24 11.06 -16.44
CA ARG A 344 1.87 9.79 -16.83
C ARG A 344 0.82 8.80 -17.30
N ASN A 345 1.28 7.64 -17.79
CA ASN A 345 0.42 6.54 -18.20
C ASN A 345 -0.67 6.97 -19.21
N LEU A 346 -0.35 7.92 -20.09
CA LEU A 346 -1.29 8.39 -21.09
C LEU A 346 -1.47 7.29 -22.15
N ARG A 347 -2.66 6.70 -22.21
CA ARG A 347 -2.94 5.50 -23.01
C ARG A 347 -4.26 5.64 -23.76
N LEU A 348 -4.25 5.16 -25.00
CA LEU A 348 -5.43 4.89 -25.78
C LEU A 348 -5.94 3.49 -25.47
N VAL A 349 -7.21 3.39 -25.07
CA VAL A 349 -7.93 2.13 -24.83
C VAL A 349 -8.99 1.96 -25.92
N LEU A 350 -8.91 0.89 -26.68
CA LEU A 350 -9.83 0.57 -27.78
C LEU A 350 -10.62 -0.68 -27.46
N THR A 351 -11.93 -0.66 -27.67
CA THR A 351 -12.76 -1.87 -27.75
C THR A 351 -13.05 -2.16 -29.21
N LEU A 352 -12.51 -3.26 -29.74
CA LEU A 352 -12.65 -3.65 -31.14
C LEU A 352 -14.03 -4.26 -31.43
N ALA A 353 -14.38 -4.43 -32.70
CA ALA A 353 -15.64 -5.02 -33.14
C ALA A 353 -15.88 -6.42 -32.54
N ASP A 354 -14.82 -7.22 -32.44
CA ASP A 354 -14.84 -8.58 -31.90
C ASP A 354 -14.84 -8.64 -30.36
N GLY A 355 -14.82 -7.50 -29.68
CA GLY A 355 -14.84 -7.40 -28.22
C GLY A 355 -13.47 -7.43 -27.55
N ARG A 356 -12.37 -7.59 -28.30
CA ARG A 356 -11.02 -7.42 -27.73
C ARG A 356 -10.82 -5.99 -27.24
N VAL A 357 -10.13 -5.85 -26.10
CA VAL A 357 -9.71 -4.56 -25.56
C VAL A 357 -8.21 -4.41 -25.74
N VAL A 358 -7.79 -3.33 -26.39
CA VAL A 358 -6.38 -3.01 -26.66
C VAL A 358 -6.01 -1.74 -25.91
N LYS A 359 -4.83 -1.73 -25.28
CA LYS A 359 -4.27 -0.55 -24.59
C LYS A 359 -2.92 -0.19 -25.17
N VAL A 360 -2.74 1.07 -25.57
CA VAL A 360 -1.53 1.55 -26.22
C VAL A 360 -1.12 2.88 -25.65
N GLY A 361 0.16 3.04 -25.33
CA GLY A 361 0.72 4.32 -24.92
C GLY A 361 1.87 4.17 -23.93
N PRO A 362 2.75 5.18 -23.83
CA PRO A 362 3.90 5.14 -22.96
C PRO A 362 3.47 5.27 -21.50
N LYS A 363 4.29 4.70 -20.63
CA LYS A 363 4.15 4.84 -19.17
C LYS A 363 4.94 6.03 -18.62
N ALA A 364 5.73 6.68 -19.47
CA ALA A 364 6.57 7.80 -19.12
C ALA A 364 5.79 8.92 -18.43
N ALA A 365 6.43 9.56 -17.45
CA ALA A 365 5.95 10.78 -16.86
C ALA A 365 6.41 12.00 -17.68
N PHE A 366 5.59 13.03 -17.70
CA PHE A 366 5.88 14.32 -18.27
C PHE A 366 5.53 15.38 -17.22
N THR A 367 6.46 16.29 -16.95
CA THR A 367 6.33 17.28 -15.88
C THR A 367 6.34 18.69 -16.46
N SER A 368 5.44 19.56 -16.01
CA SER A 368 5.36 20.94 -16.52
C SER A 368 6.66 21.70 -16.27
N HIS A 369 7.30 21.53 -15.11
CA HIS A 369 8.47 22.30 -14.71
C HIS A 369 9.64 21.41 -14.26
N ALA A 370 10.81 21.57 -14.89
CA ALA A 370 12.02 20.79 -14.60
C ALA A 370 12.65 21.09 -13.23
N ASP A 371 12.41 22.28 -12.70
CA ASP A 371 12.91 22.76 -11.41
C ASP A 371 12.01 22.35 -10.21
N TRP A 372 10.97 21.54 -10.45
CA TRP A 372 10.08 21.11 -9.39
C TRP A 372 10.68 19.97 -8.56
N ALA A 373 10.54 20.03 -7.23
CA ALA A 373 11.00 18.97 -6.34
C ALA A 373 10.38 17.58 -6.63
N HIS A 374 9.22 17.54 -7.29
CA HIS A 374 8.55 16.31 -7.72
C HIS A 374 8.78 15.96 -9.20
N PHE A 375 9.80 16.55 -9.83
CA PHE A 375 10.13 16.30 -11.24
C PHE A 375 10.32 14.81 -11.54
N GLU A 376 9.70 14.37 -12.62
CA GLU A 376 9.76 12.99 -13.10
C GLU A 376 9.63 12.97 -14.63
N GLY A 377 10.47 12.18 -15.29
CA GLY A 377 10.42 11.97 -16.73
C GLY A 377 10.85 13.18 -17.54
N GLN A 378 10.08 13.58 -18.55
CA GLN A 378 10.45 14.66 -19.48
C GLN A 378 9.75 15.97 -19.17
N ALA A 379 10.44 17.09 -19.33
CA ALA A 379 9.85 18.42 -19.13
C ALA A 379 8.94 18.82 -20.29
N PHE A 380 7.90 19.61 -20.01
CA PHE A 380 7.09 20.23 -21.04
C PHE A 380 7.89 21.33 -21.76
N GLU A 381 7.66 21.46 -23.06
CA GLU A 381 8.21 22.50 -23.92
C GLU A 381 7.41 23.81 -23.78
N VAL A 382 8.09 24.94 -23.89
CA VAL A 382 7.48 26.27 -23.83
C VAL A 382 7.31 26.81 -25.25
N ASP A 383 6.07 27.07 -25.64
CA ASP A 383 5.74 27.84 -26.83
C ASP A 383 5.43 29.28 -26.41
N ALA A 384 6.47 30.12 -26.48
CA ALA A 384 6.40 31.52 -26.06
C ALA A 384 5.44 32.34 -26.94
N ALA A 385 5.32 32.01 -28.23
CA ALA A 385 4.47 32.74 -29.17
C ALA A 385 2.98 32.48 -28.88
N ALA A 386 2.63 31.21 -28.66
CA ALA A 386 1.26 30.83 -28.29
C ALA A 386 0.95 31.01 -26.80
N LYS A 387 1.92 31.46 -25.99
CA LYS A 387 1.83 31.61 -24.53
C LYS A 387 1.32 30.36 -23.82
N VAL A 388 1.82 29.20 -24.24
CA VAL A 388 1.45 27.90 -23.66
C VAL A 388 2.67 27.04 -23.40
N ARG A 389 2.52 26.10 -22.47
CA ARG A 389 3.47 25.04 -22.19
C ARG A 389 2.82 23.71 -22.58
N ARG A 390 3.56 22.83 -23.28
CA ARG A 390 3.01 21.58 -23.85
C ARG A 390 3.94 20.40 -23.58
N THR A 391 3.38 19.21 -23.39
CA THR A 391 4.19 17.98 -23.44
C THR A 391 4.87 17.86 -24.81
N PRO A 392 6.06 17.24 -24.89
CA PRO A 392 6.54 16.66 -26.14
C PRO A 392 5.45 15.73 -26.74
N PRO A 393 5.43 15.52 -28.07
CA PRO A 393 4.50 14.58 -28.70
C PRO A 393 4.54 13.20 -28.03
N ILE A 394 3.39 12.74 -27.53
CA ILE A 394 3.28 11.45 -26.86
C ILE A 394 2.74 10.42 -27.89
N PRO A 395 3.58 9.53 -28.44
CA PRO A 395 3.15 8.59 -29.46
C PRO A 395 2.22 7.52 -28.85
N LEU A 396 1.08 7.31 -29.49
CA LEU A 396 0.07 6.30 -29.19
C LEU A 396 -0.09 5.38 -30.41
N ASP A 397 1.04 4.86 -30.88
CA ASP A 397 1.13 4.09 -32.12
C ASP A 397 0.56 2.68 -31.94
N LEU A 398 -0.46 2.39 -32.75
CA LEU A 398 -1.14 1.11 -32.82
C LEU A 398 -0.31 0.20 -33.73
N GLU A 399 0.50 -0.68 -33.13
CA GLU A 399 1.33 -1.68 -33.85
C GLU A 399 0.55 -2.93 -34.28
#